data_AF-A0A970GVY6-F1
#
_entry.id   AF-A0A970GVY6-F1
#
_cell.length_a   1.000
_cell.length_b   1.000
_cell.length_c   1.000
_cell.angle_alpha   90.00
_cell.angle_beta   90.00
_cell.angle_gamma   90.00
#
_symmetry.space_group_name_H-M   'P 1'
#
loop_
_entity.id
_entity.type
_entity.pdbx_description
1 polymer ?
#
loop_
_entity_poly.entity_id
_entity_poly.type
_entity_poly.pdbx_seq_one_letter_code
_entity_poly.pdbx_strand_id
1 'polypeptide(L)'
;MTLYPFSFTTKKQDAESMVDLFSLIKDYLVDQEDGIRCLITWYLNLVMEEEALLQAGAQRYERTDSRKASRNGYKPRTLLTTYGELELLKPQFREFHFQTQIIETYSRVEQSILSAVAESYLQGVSTRWVNKVMAALG
;
A
#
# COMPACT_ATOMS: atom_id res chain seq x y z
N MET A 1 1.84 5.25 -32.02
CA MET A 1 0.78 6.26 -31.96
C MET A 1 -0.50 5.61 -31.47
N THR A 2 -0.65 5.50 -30.15
CA THR A 2 -1.93 5.45 -29.43
C THR A 2 -1.72 6.30 -28.20
N LEU A 3 -2.08 7.58 -28.34
CA LEU A 3 -2.14 8.53 -27.25
C LEU A 3 -3.17 7.97 -26.26
N TYR A 4 -2.73 7.55 -25.08
CA TYR A 4 -3.63 7.42 -23.94
C TYR A 4 -4.16 8.84 -23.67
N PRO A 5 -5.45 9.13 -23.91
CA PRO A 5 -5.99 10.41 -23.51
C PRO A 5 -6.15 10.29 -22.01
N PHE A 6 -5.24 10.92 -21.29
CA PHE A 6 -5.28 11.15 -19.86
C PHE A 6 -6.44 12.11 -19.57
N SER A 7 -7.65 11.59 -19.69
CA SER A 7 -8.89 12.32 -19.41
C SER A 7 -9.13 12.26 -17.92
N PHE A 8 -8.44 13.13 -17.18
CA PHE A 8 -8.83 13.49 -15.82
C PHE A 8 -10.22 14.14 -15.85
N THR A 9 -11.26 13.33 -15.63
CA THR A 9 -12.62 13.84 -15.47
C THR A 9 -12.96 14.00 -13.99
N THR A 10 -12.89 15.27 -13.56
CA THR A 10 -13.76 15.97 -12.57
C THR A 10 -13.42 15.97 -11.06
N LYS A 11 -12.52 16.87 -10.67
CA LYS A 11 -12.76 18.10 -9.86
C LYS A 11 -13.22 18.03 -8.39
N LYS A 12 -13.30 16.88 -7.73
CA LYS A 12 -13.63 16.84 -6.27
C LYS A 12 -12.62 16.11 -5.38
N GLN A 13 -11.87 15.14 -5.91
CA GLN A 13 -10.87 14.38 -5.14
C GLN A 13 -9.51 15.10 -5.03
N ASP A 14 -9.18 15.95 -6.00
CA ASP A 14 -7.87 16.62 -6.06
C ASP A 14 -7.65 17.58 -4.87
N ALA A 15 -8.70 18.25 -4.40
CA ALA A 15 -8.61 19.20 -3.28
C ALA A 15 -8.46 18.50 -1.91
N GLU A 16 -9.02 17.31 -1.74
CA GLU A 16 -8.87 16.50 -0.52
C GLU A 16 -7.43 15.95 -0.44
N SER A 17 -6.88 15.48 -1.57
CA SER A 17 -5.49 14.98 -1.64
C SER A 17 -4.41 16.04 -1.37
N MET A 18 -4.69 17.31 -1.72
CA MET A 18 -3.73 18.41 -1.56
C MET A 18 -3.71 18.94 -0.12
N VAL A 19 -4.83 18.84 0.60
CA VAL A 19 -4.93 19.15 2.04
C VAL A 19 -4.21 18.07 2.87
N ASP A 20 -4.29 16.81 2.44
CA ASP A 20 -3.64 15.68 3.10
C ASP A 20 -2.11 15.75 3.05
N LEU A 21 -1.51 16.29 1.99
CA LEU A 21 -0.05 16.35 1.87
C LEU A 21 0.57 17.40 2.82
N PHE A 22 -0.10 18.55 3.00
CA PHE A 22 0.36 19.58 3.93
C PHE A 22 0.17 19.20 5.40
N SER A 23 -0.86 18.43 5.75
CA SER A 23 -0.98 17.87 7.10
C SER A 23 0.14 16.87 7.36
N LEU A 24 0.41 15.99 6.40
CA LEU A 24 1.46 14.99 6.50
C LEU A 24 2.86 15.60 6.70
N ILE A 25 3.16 16.70 6.01
CA ILE A 25 4.42 17.45 6.18
C ILE A 25 4.51 18.04 7.59
N LYS A 26 3.40 18.56 8.14
CA LYS A 26 3.37 19.07 9.52
C LYS A 26 3.58 17.94 10.53
N ASP A 27 2.95 16.80 10.31
CA ASP A 27 3.09 15.64 11.18
C ASP A 27 4.54 15.13 11.17
N TYR A 28 5.17 15.06 9.99
CA TYR A 28 6.59 14.71 9.85
C TYR A 28 7.54 15.69 10.56
N LEU A 29 7.20 16.97 10.61
CA LEU A 29 7.99 17.98 11.32
C LEU A 29 7.86 17.88 12.84
N VAL A 30 6.75 17.33 13.35
CA VAL A 30 6.52 17.11 14.78
C VAL A 30 7.17 15.80 15.20
N ASP A 31 6.95 14.73 14.45
CA ASP A 31 7.50 13.41 14.73
C ASP A 31 7.84 12.68 13.42
N GLN A 32 9.12 12.38 13.23
CA GLN A 32 9.64 11.87 11.96
C GLN A 32 9.15 10.44 11.69
N GLU A 33 9.13 9.59 12.71
CA GLU A 33 8.75 8.17 12.57
C GLU A 33 7.26 8.03 12.23
N ASP A 34 6.40 8.73 12.95
CA ASP A 34 4.95 8.73 12.71
C ASP A 34 4.58 9.40 11.38
N GLY A 35 5.26 10.49 11.01
CA GLY A 35 5.07 11.14 9.72
C GLY A 35 5.42 10.22 8.54
N ILE A 36 6.53 9.48 8.63
CA ILE A 36 6.90 8.48 7.60
C ILE A 36 5.85 7.37 7.53
N ARG A 37 5.37 6.88 8.69
CA ARG A 37 4.35 5.83 8.75
C ARG A 37 3.06 6.25 8.04
N CYS A 38 2.57 7.46 8.34
CA CYS A 38 1.39 8.03 7.69
C CYS A 38 1.61 8.22 6.18
N LEU A 39 2.81 8.68 5.78
CA LEU A 39 3.15 8.90 4.37
C LEU A 39 3.11 7.62 3.56
N ILE A 40 3.80 6.59 4.04
CA ILE A 40 3.86 5.30 3.36
C ILE A 40 2.46 4.69 3.31
N THR A 41 1.69 4.78 4.39
CA THR A 41 0.31 4.27 4.45
C THR A 41 -0.58 4.94 3.40
N TRP A 42 -0.57 6.27 3.35
CA TRP A 42 -1.33 7.05 2.37
C TRP A 42 -0.92 6.71 0.94
N TYR A 43 0.38 6.72 0.66
CA TYR A 43 0.92 6.42 -0.66
C TYR A 43 0.56 5.01 -1.14
N LEU A 44 0.76 3.99 -0.29
CA LEU A 44 0.43 2.61 -0.64
C LEU A 44 -1.07 2.41 -0.87
N ASN A 45 -1.93 3.08 -0.09
CA ASN A 45 -3.37 3.04 -0.33
C ASN A 45 -3.72 3.65 -1.68
N LEU A 46 -3.15 4.81 -2.03
CA LEU A 46 -3.37 5.46 -3.32
C LEU A 46 -2.92 4.57 -4.48
N VAL A 47 -1.75 3.96 -4.39
CA VAL A 47 -1.27 3.07 -5.45
C VAL A 47 -2.15 1.83 -5.61
N MET A 48 -2.65 1.25 -4.51
CA MET A 48 -3.62 0.15 -4.60
C MET A 48 -4.93 0.57 -5.27
N GLU A 49 -5.38 1.81 -5.08
CA GLU A 49 -6.59 2.32 -5.74
C GLU A 49 -6.43 2.46 -7.25
N GLU A 50 -5.24 2.87 -7.69
CA GLU A 50 -4.86 2.95 -9.11
C GLU A 50 -4.71 1.56 -9.73
N GLU A 51 -4.01 0.63 -9.07
CA GLU A 51 -3.93 -0.77 -9.50
C GLU A 51 -5.34 -1.38 -9.64
N ALA A 52 -6.24 -1.06 -8.71
CA ALA A 52 -7.63 -1.52 -8.76
C ALA A 52 -8.41 -0.89 -9.93
N LEU A 53 -8.10 0.35 -10.32
CA LEU A 53 -8.69 0.96 -11.52
C LEU A 53 -8.24 0.23 -12.77
N LEU A 54 -6.93 -0.02 -12.90
CA LEU A 54 -6.35 -0.72 -14.04
C LEU A 54 -6.90 -2.14 -14.21
N GLN A 55 -7.09 -2.87 -13.09
CA GLN A 55 -7.65 -4.22 -13.12
C GLN A 55 -9.15 -4.25 -13.42
N ALA A 56 -9.92 -3.32 -12.84
CA ALA A 56 -11.35 -3.22 -13.09
C ALA A 56 -11.65 -2.72 -14.52
N GLY A 57 -10.76 -1.92 -15.11
CA GLY A 57 -10.91 -1.34 -16.44
C GLY A 57 -12.00 -0.26 -16.54
N ALA A 58 -12.45 0.26 -15.40
CA ALA A 58 -13.47 1.30 -15.27
C ALA A 58 -13.37 2.00 -13.90
N GLN A 59 -13.76 3.28 -13.83
CA GLN A 59 -13.83 4.01 -12.56
C GLN A 59 -15.04 3.58 -11.71
N ARG A 60 -15.08 4.09 -10.47
CA ARG A 60 -16.19 3.83 -9.54
C ARG A 60 -17.50 4.40 -10.12
N TYR A 61 -18.53 3.56 -10.18
CA TYR A 61 -19.86 3.89 -10.73
C TYR A 61 -19.93 4.26 -12.22
N GLU A 62 -18.80 4.26 -12.93
CA GLU A 62 -18.78 4.44 -14.39
C GLU A 62 -19.52 3.28 -15.07
N ARG A 63 -20.10 3.47 -16.25
CA ARG A 63 -20.68 2.37 -17.04
C ARG A 63 -19.90 2.26 -18.33
N THR A 64 -19.12 1.19 -18.44
CA THR A 64 -18.22 0.96 -19.57
C THR A 64 -18.27 -0.51 -19.93
N ASP A 65 -18.34 -0.81 -21.23
CA ASP A 65 -18.39 -2.20 -21.73
C ASP A 65 -17.08 -2.96 -21.47
N SER A 66 -15.98 -2.25 -21.20
CA SER A 66 -14.67 -2.81 -20.84
C SER A 66 -14.54 -3.22 -19.37
N ARG A 67 -15.59 -3.05 -18.54
CA ARG A 67 -15.53 -3.37 -17.11
C ARG A 67 -15.33 -4.87 -16.90
N LYS A 68 -14.28 -5.23 -16.16
CA LYS A 68 -13.97 -6.61 -15.77
C LYS A 68 -14.47 -6.98 -14.38
N ALA A 69 -14.55 -6.00 -13.46
CA ALA A 69 -14.98 -6.25 -12.10
C ALA A 69 -15.64 -5.02 -11.45
N SER A 70 -16.50 -5.29 -10.46
CA SER A 70 -17.09 -4.31 -9.55
C SER A 70 -16.36 -4.31 -8.21
N ARG A 71 -16.02 -3.11 -7.72
CA ARG A 71 -15.45 -2.92 -6.37
C ARG A 71 -16.47 -3.29 -5.28
N ASN A 72 -16.01 -3.98 -4.24
CA ASN A 72 -16.80 -4.47 -3.11
C ASN A 72 -16.26 -3.96 -1.77
N GLY A 73 -15.93 -2.67 -1.70
CA GLY A 73 -15.34 -2.06 -0.53
C GLY A 73 -13.87 -2.43 -0.33
N TYR A 74 -13.44 -2.37 0.92
CA TYR A 74 -12.05 -2.55 1.34
C TYR A 74 -11.95 -3.55 2.47
N LYS A 75 -10.84 -4.29 2.52
CA LYS A 75 -10.47 -5.18 3.62
C LYS A 75 -9.25 -4.61 4.34
N PRO A 76 -9.31 -4.40 5.67
CA PRO A 76 -8.16 -3.94 6.42
C PRO A 76 -7.06 -5.03 6.41
N ARG A 77 -5.81 -4.58 6.24
CA ARG A 77 -4.62 -5.42 6.22
C ARG A 77 -3.50 -4.69 6.96
N THR A 78 -2.82 -5.40 7.86
CA THR A 78 -1.60 -4.88 8.50
C THR A 78 -0.35 -5.31 7.73
N LEU A 79 0.61 -4.39 7.62
CA LEU A 79 1.94 -4.63 7.06
C LEU A 79 2.99 -4.16 8.07
N LEU A 80 3.84 -5.08 8.51
CA LEU A 80 4.97 -4.81 9.40
C LEU A 80 6.13 -4.26 8.57
N THR A 81 6.55 -3.05 8.90
CA THR A 81 7.67 -2.34 8.27
C THR A 81 8.67 -1.91 9.33
N THR A 82 9.86 -1.48 8.91
CA THR A 82 10.87 -0.92 9.85
C THR A 82 10.36 0.29 10.63
N TYR A 83 9.37 1.02 10.12
CA TYR A 83 8.77 2.19 10.76
C TYR A 83 7.52 1.85 11.59
N GLY A 84 7.27 0.56 11.83
CA GLY A 84 6.14 0.04 12.62
C GLY A 84 5.05 -0.63 11.77
N GLU A 85 3.90 -0.85 12.40
CA GLU A 85 2.74 -1.48 11.74
C GLU A 85 1.98 -0.47 10.88
N LEU A 86 1.78 -0.79 9.60
CA LEU A 86 0.97 0.00 8.67
C LEU A 86 -0.42 -0.61 8.51
N GLU A 87 -1.46 0.21 8.66
CA GLU A 87 -2.84 -0.18 8.39
C GLU A 87 -3.24 0.19 6.96
N LEU A 88 -3.33 -0.83 6.10
CA LEU A 88 -3.65 -0.68 4.68
C LEU A 88 -5.08 -1.11 4.38
N LEU A 89 -5.72 -0.41 3.44
CA LEU A 89 -7.08 -0.69 2.99
C LEU A 89 -7.02 -1.41 1.64
N LYS A 90 -6.99 -2.75 1.66
CA LYS A 90 -6.92 -3.55 0.44
C LYS A 90 -8.26 -3.50 -0.32
N PRO A 91 -8.31 -3.01 -1.57
CA PRO A 91 -9.52 -3.08 -2.39
C PRO A 91 -9.99 -4.52 -2.61
N GLN A 92 -11.31 -4.70 -2.65
CA GLN A 92 -11.93 -5.99 -2.97
C GLN A 92 -12.74 -5.91 -4.26
N PHE A 93 -12.71 -6.97 -5.06
CA PHE A 93 -13.60 -7.17 -6.20
C PHE A 93 -14.58 -8.31 -5.93
N ARG A 94 -15.70 -8.33 -6.65
CA ARG A 94 -16.70 -9.41 -6.55
C ARG A 94 -16.34 -10.61 -7.40
N GLU A 95 -15.77 -10.35 -8.58
CA GLU A 95 -15.62 -11.32 -9.66
C GLU A 95 -14.30 -12.10 -9.55
N PHE A 96 -13.22 -11.44 -9.11
CA PHE A 96 -11.89 -12.05 -8.96
C PHE A 96 -11.13 -11.49 -7.76
N HIS A 97 -9.97 -12.08 -7.44
CA HIS A 97 -9.14 -11.61 -6.35
C HIS A 97 -8.25 -10.43 -6.78
N PHE A 98 -8.28 -9.34 -6.01
CA PHE A 98 -7.35 -8.22 -6.19
C PHE A 98 -5.90 -8.67 -5.91
N GLN A 99 -5.06 -8.48 -6.93
CA GLN A 99 -3.63 -8.77 -6.89
C GLN A 99 -2.86 -7.46 -6.91
N THR A 100 -1.81 -7.33 -6.11
CA THR A 100 -0.95 -6.14 -6.06
C THR A 100 0.44 -6.52 -6.55
N GLN A 101 1.09 -5.68 -7.35
CA GLN A 101 2.47 -5.95 -7.77
C GLN A 101 3.49 -5.52 -6.70
N ILE A 102 3.11 -4.53 -5.89
CA ILE A 102 3.99 -3.93 -4.89
C ILE A 102 4.07 -4.76 -3.62
N ILE A 103 2.96 -5.39 -3.23
CA ILE A 103 2.89 -6.21 -2.02
C ILE A 103 2.53 -7.63 -2.44
N GLU A 104 3.32 -8.61 -2.02
CA GLU A 104 2.99 -10.01 -2.28
C GLU A 104 1.66 -10.41 -1.65
N THR A 105 0.96 -11.34 -2.31
CA THR A 105 -0.30 -11.85 -1.78
C THR A 105 -0.01 -12.62 -0.50
N TYR A 106 -0.66 -12.24 0.61
CA TYR A 106 -0.50 -12.79 1.97
C TYR A 106 0.76 -12.40 2.76
N SER A 107 1.73 -11.66 2.21
CA SER A 107 2.86 -11.19 3.02
C SER A 107 2.39 -10.17 4.08
N ARG A 108 2.83 -10.35 5.33
CA ARG A 108 2.60 -9.37 6.41
C ARG A 108 3.84 -8.56 6.75
N VAL A 109 4.95 -8.82 6.07
CA VAL A 109 6.26 -8.25 6.41
C VAL A 109 6.89 -7.71 5.14
N GLU A 110 7.62 -6.61 5.28
CA GLU A 110 8.46 -6.05 4.22
C GLU A 110 9.51 -7.08 3.71
N GLN A 111 9.81 -7.05 2.41
CA GLN A 111 10.79 -7.95 1.80
C GLN A 111 12.22 -7.75 2.34
N SER A 112 12.57 -6.52 2.75
CA SER A 112 13.87 -6.19 3.35
C SER A 112 14.12 -6.99 4.65
N ILE A 113 13.10 -7.09 5.51
CA ILE A 113 13.15 -7.86 6.76
C ILE A 113 13.29 -9.36 6.45
N LEU A 114 12.56 -9.88 5.46
CA LEU A 114 12.70 -11.28 5.03
C LEU A 114 14.12 -11.58 4.52
N SER A 115 14.71 -10.66 3.76
CA SER A 115 16.08 -10.77 3.27
C SER A 115 17.10 -10.76 4.42
N ALA A 116 16.93 -9.87 5.41
CA ALA A 116 17.81 -9.80 6.57
C ALA A 116 17.76 -11.09 7.41
N VAL A 117 16.58 -11.68 7.58
CA VAL A 117 16.44 -12.99 8.24
C VAL A 117 17.16 -14.08 7.46
N ALA A 118 16.98 -14.13 6.14
CA ALA A 118 17.64 -15.12 5.29
C ALA A 118 19.18 -15.01 5.34
N GLU A 119 19.71 -13.78 5.33
CA GLU A 119 21.14 -13.53 5.46
C GLU A 119 21.69 -13.95 6.82
N SER A 120 20.98 -13.64 7.91
CA SER A 120 21.40 -14.05 9.26
C SER A 120 21.48 -15.57 9.41
N TYR A 121 20.59 -16.30 8.73
CA TYR A 121 20.61 -17.76 8.71
C TYR A 121 21.83 -18.29 7.95
N LEU A 122 22.19 -17.69 6.82
CA LEU A 122 23.42 -18.01 6.08
C LEU A 122 24.68 -17.75 6.90
N GLN A 123 24.68 -16.70 7.72
CA GLN A 123 25.77 -16.36 8.63
C GLN A 123 25.84 -17.27 9.88
N GLY A 124 24.90 -18.20 10.06
CA GLY A 124 24.88 -19.15 11.17
C GLY A 124 24.43 -18.54 12.50
N VAL A 125 23.71 -17.42 12.45
CA VAL A 125 23.19 -16.75 13.65
C VAL A 125 22.03 -17.55 14.24
N SER A 126 22.01 -17.71 15.57
CA SER A 126 20.95 -18.49 16.23
C SER A 126 19.57 -17.84 16.04
N THR A 127 18.55 -18.64 15.72
CA THR A 127 17.17 -18.17 15.47
C THR A 127 16.56 -17.45 16.67
N ARG A 128 16.95 -17.81 17.90
CA ARG A 128 16.55 -17.09 19.12
C ARG A 128 17.14 -15.69 19.21
N TRP A 129 18.39 -15.51 18.76
CA TRP A 129 19.02 -14.19 18.75
C TRP A 129 18.41 -13.32 17.64
N VAL A 130 18.16 -13.89 16.47
CA VAL A 130 17.43 -13.22 15.39
C VAL A 130 16.06 -12.74 15.87
N ASN A 131 15.28 -13.59 16.55
CA ASN A 131 13.99 -13.19 17.11
C ASN A 131 14.11 -12.03 18.13
N LYS A 132 15.18 -11.98 18.93
CA LYS A 132 15.42 -10.87 19.86
C LYS A 132 15.74 -9.56 19.13
N VAL A 133 16.55 -9.63 18.07
CA VAL A 133 16.90 -8.46 17.26
C VAL A 133 15.67 -7.95 16.50
N MET A 134 14.87 -8.85 15.94
CA MET A 134 13.63 -8.49 15.25
C MET A 134 12.63 -7.82 16.19
N ALA A 135 12.40 -8.38 17.38
CA ALA A 135 11.53 -7.77 18.40
C ALA A 135 12.07 -6.43 18.97
N ALA A 136 13.34 -6.10 18.74
CA ALA A 136 13.93 -4.83 19.13
C ALA A 136 13.86 -3.77 18.01
N LEU A 137 13.71 -4.20 16.76
CA LEU A 137 13.60 -3.34 15.57
C LEU A 137 12.14 -3.02 15.20
N GLY A 138 11.16 -3.66 15.84
CA GLY A 138 9.73 -3.52 15.60
C GLY A 138 9.02 -4.87 15.72
#